data_AF-A0A7C7UAX5-F1
#
_entry.id   AF-A0A7C7UAX5-F1
#
_cell.length_a   1.000
_cell.length_b   1.000
_cell.length_c   1.000
_cell.angle_alpha   90.00
_cell.angle_beta   90.00
_cell.angle_gamma   90.00
#
_symmetry.space_group_name_H-M   'P 1'
#
loop_
_entity.id
_entity.type
_entity.pdbx_description
1 polymer ?
#
loop_
_entity_poly.entity_id
_entity_poly.type
_entity_poly.pdbx_seq_one_letter_code
_entity_poly.pdbx_strand_id
1 'polypeptide(L)'
;MGSRAGTVVDALLDTGFDGDICRPTQLAIQLGLELRDMIWVELADGTLKDELVFAGVVVWEGRDREAMITLTESQEALLGTGLLA
;
A
#
# COMPACT_ATOMS: atom_id res chain seq x y z
N MET A 1 10.09 -23.72 -2.85
CA MET A 1 9.80 -22.47 -3.57
C MET A 1 8.42 -22.02 -3.15
N GLY A 2 8.32 -20.98 -2.32
CA GLY A 2 7.02 -20.48 -1.89
C GLY A 2 6.29 -19.83 -3.06
N SER A 3 5.03 -20.21 -3.28
CA SER A 3 4.17 -19.51 -4.23
C SER A 3 4.02 -18.07 -3.77
N ARG A 4 4.44 -17.10 -4.59
CA ARG A 4 4.04 -15.70 -4.38
C ARG A 4 2.52 -15.64 -4.55
N ALA A 5 1.80 -15.44 -3.45
CA ALA A 5 0.38 -15.13 -3.52
C ALA A 5 0.24 -13.75 -4.17
N GLY A 6 -0.58 -13.67 -5.22
CA GLY A 6 -0.95 -12.42 -5.87
C GLY A 6 -2.46 -12.24 -5.78
N THR A 7 -2.93 -11.01 -5.76
CA THR A 7 -4.35 -10.70 -5.80
C THR A 7 -4.59 -9.47 -6.66
N VAL A 8 -5.77 -9.40 -7.28
CA VAL A 8 -6.24 -8.21 -7.98
C VAL A 8 -6.98 -7.34 -6.97
N VAL A 9 -6.69 -6.05 -6.97
CA VAL A 9 -7.24 -5.10 -6.00
C VAL A 9 -7.83 -3.95 -6.80
N ASP A 10 -9.12 -3.69 -6.59
CA ASP A 10 -9.73 -2.44 -7.00
C ASP A 10 -9.27 -1.36 -6.01
N ALA A 11 -8.66 -0.30 -6.53
CA ALA A 11 -8.16 0.81 -5.73
C ALA A 11 -8.68 2.14 -6.26
N LEU A 12 -8.99 3.06 -5.36
CA LEU A 12 -9.33 4.44 -5.68
C LEU A 12 -8.04 5.22 -5.92
N LEU A 13 -7.97 5.92 -7.06
CA LEU A 13 -6.91 6.91 -7.28
C LEU A 13 -7.14 8.10 -6.36
N ASP A 14 -6.21 8.35 -5.45
CA ASP A 14 -6.27 9.46 -4.49
C ASP A 14 -5.07 10.39 -4.67
N THR A 15 -5.32 11.57 -5.23
CA THR A 15 -4.28 12.58 -5.44
C THR A 15 -3.87 13.32 -4.17
N GLY A 16 -4.62 13.17 -3.08
CA GLY A 16 -4.27 13.71 -1.76
C GLY A 16 -3.36 12.77 -0.95
N PHE A 17 -3.17 11.54 -1.41
CA PHE A 17 -2.27 10.56 -0.81
C PHE A 17 -0.92 10.55 -1.57
N ASP A 18 0.17 10.77 -0.85
CA ASP A 18 1.53 10.88 -1.39
C ASP A 18 2.34 9.57 -1.38
N GLY A 19 1.82 8.52 -0.73
CA GLY A 19 2.39 7.17 -0.79
C GLY A 19 2.06 6.43 -2.10
N ASP A 20 2.51 5.17 -2.20
CA ASP A 20 2.25 4.35 -3.39
C ASP A 20 0.88 3.67 -3.31
N ILE A 21 0.70 2.80 -2.30
CA ILE A 21 -0.53 2.03 -2.09
C ILE A 21 -0.88 1.99 -0.60
N CYS A 22 -2.16 2.20 -0.29
CA CYS A 22 -2.74 1.95 1.03
C CYS A 22 -3.79 0.84 0.91
N ARG A 23 -3.79 -0.17 1.79
CA ARG A 23 -4.72 -1.30 1.70
C ARG A 23 -5.41 -1.65 3.02
N PRO A 24 -6.63 -2.20 2.97
CA PRO A 24 -7.26 -2.80 4.13
C PRO A 24 -6.38 -3.87 4.77
N THR A 25 -6.16 -3.75 6.08
CA THR A 25 -5.28 -4.64 6.86
C THR A 25 -5.62 -6.12 6.68
N GLN A 26 -6.92 -6.45 6.58
CA GLN A 26 -7.39 -7.83 6.39
C GLN A 26 -6.91 -8.47 5.07
N LEU A 27 -6.64 -7.66 4.05
CA LEU A 27 -6.16 -8.13 2.76
C LEU A 27 -4.62 -8.25 2.68
N ALA A 28 -3.89 -7.66 3.63
CA ALA A 28 -2.44 -7.71 3.69
C ALA A 28 -1.93 -9.05 4.25
N ILE A 29 -2.64 -9.61 5.22
CA ILE A 29 -2.30 -10.90 5.87
C ILE A 29 -2.21 -12.04 4.84
N GLN A 30 -3.03 -11.97 3.78
CA GLN A 30 -3.10 -13.03 2.77
C GLN A 30 -1.90 -13.06 1.81
N LEU A 31 -1.14 -11.98 1.70
CA LEU A 31 -0.04 -11.85 0.73
C LEU A 31 1.35 -12.12 1.33
N GLY A 32 1.45 -12.24 2.65
CA GLY A 32 2.74 -12.44 3.33
C GLY A 32 3.71 -11.28 3.13
N LEU A 33 3.20 -10.04 3.16
CA LEU A 33 4.00 -8.84 2.95
C LEU A 33 5.12 -8.71 3.98
N GLU A 34 6.29 -8.28 3.53
CA GLU A 34 7.47 -8.07 4.37
C GLU A 34 7.45 -6.66 4.96
N LEU A 35 7.54 -6.55 6.29
CA LEU A 35 7.69 -5.26 6.96
C LEU A 35 9.06 -4.69 6.61
N ARG A 36 9.07 -3.47 6.04
CA ARG A 36 10.29 -2.82 5.57
C ARG A 36 10.69 -1.61 6.39
N ASP A 37 9.71 -0.84 6.86
CA ASP A 37 9.98 0.40 7.59
C ASP A 37 8.83 0.81 8.53
N MET A 38 9.06 1.86 9.32
CA MET A 38 8.07 2.60 10.08
C MET A 38 8.28 4.10 9.85
N ILE A 39 7.25 4.79 9.38
CA ILE A 39 7.32 6.21 9.02
C ILE A 39 6.32 7.04 9.83
N TRP A 40 6.57 8.34 9.90
CA TRP A 40 5.61 9.31 10.46
C TRP A 40 4.72 9.84 9.33
N VAL A 41 3.40 9.78 9.52
CA VAL A 41 2.43 10.30 8.55
C VAL A 41 1.49 11.29 9.20
N GLU A 42 0.99 12.24 8.39
CA GLU A 42 -0.10 13.15 8.74
C GLU A 42 -1.37 12.70 8.00
N LEU A 43 -2.44 12.44 8.75
CA LEU A 43 -3.74 12.09 8.19
C LEU A 43 -4.50 13.35 7.76
N ALA A 44 -5.56 13.16 6.97
CA ALA A 44 -6.39 14.26 6.47
C ALA A 44 -7.03 15.14 7.57
N ASP A 45 -7.15 14.63 8.80
CA ASP A 45 -7.64 15.37 9.96
C ASP A 45 -6.52 16.07 10.77
N GLY A 46 -5.28 16.02 10.28
CA GLY A 46 -4.09 16.58 10.93
C GLY A 46 -3.46 15.67 11.99
N THR A 47 -4.00 14.46 12.19
CA THR A 47 -3.42 13.49 13.14
C THR A 47 -2.06 13.01 12.67
N LEU A 48 -1.05 13.12 13.52
CA LEU A 48 0.27 12.51 13.32
C LEU A 48 0.33 11.14 13.98
N LYS A 49 0.83 10.13 13.26
CA LYS A 49 1.05 8.79 13.82
C LYS A 49 2.20 8.05 13.14
N ASP A 50 2.71 7.04 13.81
CA ASP A 50 3.58 6.03 13.20
C ASP A 50 2.75 5.10 12.30
N GLU A 51 3.26 4.82 11.10
CA GLU A 51 2.65 3.89 10.15
C GLU A 51 3.69 2.87 9.68
N LEU A 52 3.32 1.59 9.71
CA LEU A 52 4.16 0.50 9.22
C LEU A 52 4.13 0.48 7.69
N VAL A 53 5.31 0.33 7.09
CA VAL A 53 5.48 0.25 5.63
C VAL A 53 5.95 -1.14 5.26
N PHE A 54 5.25 -1.75 4.31
CA PHE A 54 5.54 -3.08 3.81
C PHE A 54 6.01 -3.01 2.36
N ALA A 55 6.91 -3.91 1.97
CA ALA A 55 7.32 -4.03 0.58
C ALA A 55 6.41 -4.99 -0.18
N GLY A 56 6.02 -4.60 -1.40
CA GLY A 56 5.29 -5.44 -2.34
C GLY A 56 5.73 -5.21 -3.79
N VAL A 57 5.20 -6.04 -4.67
CA VAL A 57 5.36 -5.89 -6.12
C VAL A 57 3.98 -5.73 -6.73
N VAL A 58 3.82 -4.70 -7.56
CA VAL A 58 2.62 -4.46 -8.36
C VAL A 58 2.94 -4.67 -9.83
N VAL A 59 1.96 -5.12 -10.60
CA VAL A 59 2.06 -5.15 -12.07
C VAL A 59 1.43 -3.86 -12.59
N TRP A 60 2.27 -2.91 -12.98
CA TRP A 60 1.88 -1.61 -13.50
C TRP A 60 2.13 -1.57 -15.01
N GLU A 61 1.07 -1.38 -15.80
CA GLU A 61 1.15 -1.40 -17.28
C GLU A 61 1.91 -2.61 -17.85
N GLY A 62 1.73 -3.78 -17.24
CA GLY A 62 2.40 -5.03 -17.63
C GLY A 62 3.85 -5.16 -17.19
N ARG A 63 4.35 -4.27 -16.33
CA ARG A 63 5.70 -4.33 -15.75
C ARG A 63 5.65 -4.43 -14.23
N ASP A 64 6.51 -5.26 -13.68
CA ASP A 64 6.69 -5.33 -12.23
C ASP A 64 7.34 -4.02 -11.72
N ARG A 65 6.73 -3.39 -10.73
CA ARG A 65 7.28 -2.28 -9.96
C ARG A 65 7.27 -2.65 -8.47
N GLU A 66 8.35 -2.32 -7.77
CA GLU A 66 8.34 -2.33 -6.30
C GLU A 66 7.41 -1.20 -5.82
N ALA A 67 6.61 -1.50 -4.80
CA ALA A 67 5.69 -0.52 -4.22
C ALA A 67 5.76 -0.61 -2.69
N MET A 68 5.71 0.55 -2.05
CA MET A 68 5.55 0.68 -0.61
C MET A 68 4.07 0.63 -0.25
N ILE A 69 3.72 -0.30 0.62
CA ILE A 69 2.34 -0.58 0.98
C ILE A 69 2.14 -0.20 2.44
N THR A 70 1.22 0.71 2.70
CA THR A 70 0.72 0.97 4.06
C THR A 70 -0.64 0.33 4.28
N LEU A 71 -1.03 0.21 5.55
CA LEU A 71 -2.23 -0.51 5.96
C LEU A 71 -3.23 0.43 6.63
N THR A 72 -4.51 0.25 6.29
CA THR A 72 -5.62 1.00 6.86
C THR A 72 -6.67 0.07 7.45
N GLU A 73 -7.48 0.61 8.36
CA GLU A 73 -8.71 -0.01 8.85
C GLU A 73 -9.90 0.21 7.90
N SER A 74 -9.76 1.14 6.95
CA SER A 74 -10.75 1.32 5.87
C SER A 74 -10.87 0.06 5.00
N GLN A 75 -12.02 -0.11 4.36
CA GLN A 75 -12.24 -1.18 3.38
C GLN A 75 -11.80 -0.82 1.96
N GLU A 76 -11.59 0.46 1.69
CA GLU A 76 -11.11 0.92 0.38
C GLU A 76 -9.59 0.90 0.32
N ALA A 77 -9.06 0.30 -0.75
CA ALA A 77 -7.66 0.45 -1.11
C ALA A 77 -7.47 1.76 -1.87
N LEU A 78 -6.35 2.45 -1.61
CA LEU A 78 -5.98 3.68 -2.28
C LEU A 78 -4.71 3.47 -3.10
N LEU A 79 -4.66 4.15 -4.24
CA LEU A 79 -3.48 4.35 -5.04
C LEU A 79 -3.10 5.82 -4.94
N GLY A 80 -1.92 6.08 -4.40
CA GLY A 80 -1.43 7.44 -4.21
C GLY A 80 -0.54 7.91 -5.35
N THR A 81 -0.13 9.15 -5.27
CA THR A 81 0.69 9.82 -6.28
C THR A 81 2.13 9.30 -6.33
N GLY A 82 2.63 8.67 -5.26
CA GLY A 82 3.96 8.05 -5.24
C GLY A 82 4.14 6.98 -6.31
N LEU A 83 3.08 6.21 -6.59
CA LEU A 83 3.11 5.16 -7.61
C LEU A 83 3.03 5.70 -9.05
N LEU A 84 2.59 6.95 -9.22
CA LEU A 84 2.43 7.61 -10.52
C LEU A 84 3.72 8.26 -11.05
N ALA A 85 4.75 8.35 -10.21
CA ALA A 85 6.05 8.92 -10.57
C ALA A 85 6.90 7.99 -11.46
#